data_AF-A0A327KX92-F1
#
_entry.id   AF-A0A327KX92-F1
#
_cell.length_a   1.000
_cell.length_b   1.000
_cell.length_c   1.000
_cell.angle_alpha   90.00
_cell.angle_beta   90.00
_cell.angle_gamma   90.00
#
_symmetry.space_group_name_H-M   'P 1'
#
loop_
_entity.id
_entity.type
_entity.pdbx_description
1 polymer ?
#
loop_
_entity_poly.entity_id
_entity_poly.type
_entity_poly.pdbx_seq_one_letter_code
_entity_poly.pdbx_strand_id
1 'polypeptide(L)'
;MARFLRRAVAVAALLLAGAIAIGACGTFGYAYDQKTLAQAETVALKKCTDRACRLVATVRGGCVAFAVDAKDLCGAHGYAVAPRLARAQNTALQQCYGHGGKTCVIRAFACDAKN
;
A
#
# COMPACT_ATOMS: atom_id res chain seq x y z
N MET A 1 -29.39 -27.38 -36.88
CA MET A 1 -29.16 -26.01 -36.36
C MET A 1 -28.95 -26.10 -34.85
N ALA A 2 -27.70 -26.12 -34.36
CA ALA A 2 -27.40 -26.24 -32.93
C ALA A 2 -27.11 -24.84 -32.34
N ARG A 3 -28.01 -24.35 -31.48
CA ARG A 3 -27.82 -23.10 -30.73
C ARG A 3 -26.85 -23.34 -29.58
N PHE A 4 -25.60 -22.90 -29.75
CA PHE A 4 -24.67 -22.77 -28.63
C PHE A 4 -25.10 -21.61 -27.73
N LEU A 5 -25.74 -21.94 -26.60
CA LEU A 5 -26.03 -21.00 -25.52
C LEU A 5 -24.71 -20.62 -24.83
N ARG A 6 -24.10 -19.49 -25.22
CA ARG A 6 -23.00 -18.86 -24.47
C ARG A 6 -23.54 -18.34 -23.15
N ARG A 7 -23.30 -19.07 -22.05
CA ARG A 7 -23.47 -18.54 -20.69
C ARG A 7 -22.40 -17.46 -20.47
N ALA A 8 -22.82 -16.21 -20.33
CA ALA A 8 -21.96 -15.15 -19.83
C ALA A 8 -21.67 -15.43 -18.35
N VAL A 9 -20.42 -15.77 -18.02
CA VAL A 9 -19.97 -15.84 -16.63
C VAL A 9 -19.58 -14.44 -16.21
N ALA A 10 -20.34 -13.86 -15.28
CA ALA A 10 -19.94 -12.62 -14.64
C ALA A 10 -18.74 -12.92 -13.73
N VAL A 11 -17.55 -12.45 -14.13
CA VAL A 11 -16.37 -12.48 -13.26
C VAL A 11 -16.54 -11.35 -12.26
N ALA A 12 -16.97 -11.66 -11.04
CA ALA A 12 -16.88 -10.72 -9.94
C ALA A 12 -15.41 -10.36 -9.75
N ALA A 13 -15.06 -9.09 -9.97
CA ALA A 13 -13.75 -8.59 -9.58
C ALA A 13 -13.65 -8.74 -8.06
N LEU A 14 -12.89 -9.73 -7.59
CA LEU A 14 -12.56 -9.80 -6.17
C LEU A 14 -11.75 -8.54 -5.89
N LEU A 15 -12.33 -7.62 -5.12
CA LEU A 15 -11.58 -6.52 -4.53
C LEU A 15 -10.60 -7.18 -3.56
N LEU A 16 -9.36 -7.27 -4.01
CA LEU A 16 -8.27 -7.74 -3.18
C LEU A 16 -7.94 -6.64 -2.15
N ALA A 17 -7.29 -7.07 -1.08
CA ALA A 17 -7.05 -6.29 0.12
C ALA A 17 -5.57 -6.07 0.37
N GLY A 18 -5.24 -4.83 0.70
CA GLY A 18 -3.88 -4.40 0.97
C GLY A 18 -3.77 -3.68 2.32
N ALA A 19 -2.57 -3.66 2.87
CA ALA A 19 -2.25 -2.95 4.09
C ALA A 19 -0.78 -2.53 4.10
N ILE A 20 -0.50 -1.49 4.88
CA ILE A 20 0.86 -1.04 5.18
C ILE A 20 1.04 -0.86 6.69
N ALA A 21 2.18 -1.32 7.17
CA ALA A 21 2.68 -1.09 8.51
C ALA A 21 4.01 -0.34 8.43
N ILE A 22 4.23 0.57 9.37
CA ILE A 22 5.46 1.37 9.51
C ILE A 22 5.95 1.21 10.95
N GLY A 23 7.26 1.02 11.11
CA GLY A 23 7.94 0.97 12.41
C GLY A 23 8.99 2.06 12.54
N ALA A 24 9.94 1.89 13.47
CA ALA A 24 11.00 2.86 13.69
C ALA A 24 11.95 2.98 12.47
N CYS A 25 12.53 4.17 12.28
CA CYS A 25 13.66 4.39 11.37
C CYS A 25 13.49 3.86 9.94
N GLY A 26 12.33 4.13 9.34
CA GLY A 26 12.05 3.77 7.96
C GLY A 26 11.83 2.28 7.74
N THR A 27 11.65 1.50 8.82
CA THR A 27 11.15 0.13 8.74
C THR A 27 9.68 0.14 8.35
N PHE A 28 9.30 -0.81 7.50
CA PHE A 28 7.94 -0.92 7.00
C PHE A 28 7.66 -2.35 6.57
N GLY A 29 6.39 -2.66 6.42
CA GLY A 29 5.92 -3.88 5.80
C GLY A 29 4.62 -3.61 5.06
N TYR A 30 4.38 -4.35 3.97
CA TYR A 30 3.19 -4.17 3.17
C TYR A 30 2.65 -5.52 2.67
N ALA A 31 1.35 -5.55 2.44
CA ALA A 31 0.64 -6.66 1.84
C ALA A 31 -0.32 -6.12 0.77
N TYR A 32 -0.45 -6.88 -0.31
CA TYR A 32 -1.41 -6.68 -1.39
C TYR A 32 -1.88 -8.04 -1.88
N ASP A 33 -2.91 -8.04 -2.72
CA ASP A 33 -3.50 -9.23 -3.31
C ASP A 33 -4.00 -10.23 -2.25
N GLN A 34 -4.39 -9.72 -1.08
CA GLN A 34 -4.93 -10.57 -0.02
C GLN A 34 -6.42 -10.75 -0.17
N LYS A 35 -6.91 -11.93 0.22
CA LYS A 35 -8.34 -12.24 0.17
C LYS A 35 -9.16 -11.42 1.16
N THR A 36 -8.55 -10.99 2.27
CA THR A 36 -9.21 -10.22 3.33
C THR A 36 -8.29 -9.13 3.88
N LEU A 37 -8.88 -8.07 4.43
CA LEU A 37 -8.14 -6.99 5.11
C LEU A 37 -7.31 -7.54 6.28
N ALA A 38 -7.89 -8.42 7.10
CA ALA A 38 -7.18 -9.05 8.22
C ALA A 38 -5.93 -9.85 7.79
N GLN A 39 -5.98 -10.53 6.64
CA GLN A 39 -4.80 -11.19 6.08
C GLN A 39 -3.75 -10.17 5.64
N ALA A 40 -4.18 -9.09 4.98
CA ALA A 40 -3.29 -8.00 4.58
C ALA A 40 -2.61 -7.33 5.78
N GLU A 41 -3.37 -7.00 6.81
CA GLU A 41 -2.87 -6.44 8.06
C GLU A 41 -1.83 -7.35 8.71
N THR A 42 -2.14 -8.64 8.84
CA THR A 42 -1.23 -9.64 9.42
C THR A 42 0.07 -9.76 8.64
N VAL A 43 -0.02 -9.83 7.30
CA VAL A 43 1.17 -9.95 6.43
C VAL A 43 2.00 -8.66 6.46
N ALA A 44 1.36 -7.48 6.46
CA ALA A 44 2.04 -6.20 6.52
C ALA A 44 2.81 -6.06 7.85
N LEU A 45 2.18 -6.37 8.97
CA LEU A 45 2.83 -6.38 10.29
C LEU A 45 3.97 -7.40 10.35
N LYS A 46 3.76 -8.63 9.86
CA LYS A 46 4.80 -9.68 9.86
C LYS A 46 6.03 -9.29 9.04
N LYS A 47 5.85 -8.58 7.93
CA LYS A 47 6.96 -8.09 7.09
C LYS A 47 7.65 -6.86 7.66
N CYS A 48 7.00 -6.15 8.57
CA CYS A 48 7.57 -5.04 9.29
C CYS A 48 8.37 -5.61 10.47
N THR A 49 9.69 -5.74 10.32
CA THR A 49 10.56 -6.52 11.22
C THR A 49 10.87 -5.85 12.56
N ASP A 50 10.26 -4.71 12.85
CA ASP A 50 10.50 -3.92 14.06
C ASP A 50 9.37 -4.11 15.09
N ARG A 51 9.69 -4.00 16.38
CA ARG A 51 8.69 -4.19 17.45
C ARG A 51 7.68 -3.04 17.54
N ALA A 52 8.04 -1.84 17.06
CA ALA A 52 7.16 -0.68 17.05
C ALA A 52 6.33 -0.57 15.76
N CYS A 53 6.37 -1.59 14.90
CA CYS A 53 5.55 -1.65 13.70
C CYS A 53 4.06 -1.56 14.03
N ARG A 54 3.40 -0.56 13.44
CA ARG A 54 1.95 -0.36 13.53
C ARG A 54 1.36 -0.25 12.13
N LEU A 55 0.12 -0.70 12.00
CA LEU A 55 -0.66 -0.45 10.78
C LEU A 55 -0.95 1.04 10.66
N VAL A 56 -0.73 1.57 9.47
CA VAL A 56 -0.98 2.99 9.19
C VAL A 56 -2.07 3.18 8.14
N ALA A 57 -2.29 2.19 7.27
CA ALA A 57 -3.39 2.22 6.34
C ALA A 57 -3.76 0.83 5.82
N THR A 58 -5.01 0.71 5.39
CA THR A 58 -5.54 -0.43 4.63
C THR A 58 -6.20 0.07 3.35
N VAL A 59 -6.28 -0.81 2.34
CA VAL A 59 -6.86 -0.48 1.04
C VAL A 59 -7.62 -1.68 0.46
N ARG A 60 -8.71 -1.39 -0.26
CA ARG A 60 -9.41 -2.33 -1.14
C ARG A 60 -9.59 -1.66 -2.50
N GLY A 61 -9.00 -2.22 -3.55
CA GLY A 61 -9.11 -1.65 -4.90
C GLY A 61 -8.40 -0.30 -5.08
N GLY A 62 -7.17 -0.16 -4.58
CA GLY A 62 -6.36 1.04 -4.73
C GLY A 62 -4.87 0.79 -4.49
N CYS A 63 -4.07 1.85 -4.48
CA CYS A 63 -2.63 1.79 -4.29
C CYS A 63 -2.23 2.43 -2.96
N VAL A 64 -1.13 1.95 -2.36
CA VAL A 64 -0.45 2.67 -1.28
C VAL A 64 1.02 2.91 -1.61
N ALA A 65 1.54 4.02 -1.12
CA ALA A 65 2.94 4.39 -1.22
C ALA A 65 3.46 4.87 0.14
N PHE A 66 4.74 4.66 0.37
CA PHE A 66 5.49 5.07 1.56
C PHE A 66 6.76 5.80 1.14
N ALA A 67 6.96 6.97 1.72
CA ALA A 67 8.09 7.84 1.50
C ALA A 67 8.88 8.04 2.81
N VAL A 68 10.19 8.16 2.69
CA VAL A 68 11.11 8.47 3.80
C VAL A 68 12.13 9.50 3.35
N ASP A 69 12.70 10.25 4.29
CA ASP A 69 13.91 11.01 4.03
C ASP A 69 15.11 10.06 3.87
N ALA A 70 15.68 9.97 2.67
CA ALA A 70 16.79 9.08 2.36
C ALA A 70 18.07 9.39 3.15
N LYS A 71 18.21 10.61 3.69
CA LYS A 71 19.36 11.02 4.50
C LYS A 71 19.14 10.86 6.00
N ASP A 72 17.90 10.74 6.44
CA ASP A 72 17.52 10.51 7.83
C ASP A 72 16.31 9.58 7.92
N LEU A 73 16.56 8.28 7.95
CA LEU A 73 15.51 7.27 8.00
C LEU A 73 14.68 7.32 9.28
N CYS A 74 15.22 7.89 10.36
CA CYS A 74 14.51 8.05 11.64
C CYS A 74 13.70 9.36 11.71
N GLY A 75 13.88 10.24 10.73
CA GLY A 75 13.19 11.51 10.64
C GLY A 75 11.86 11.43 9.92
N ALA A 76 11.68 12.35 8.98
CA ALA A 76 10.42 12.54 8.28
C ALA A 76 10.07 11.37 7.36
N HIS A 77 8.79 11.03 7.36
CA HIS A 77 8.22 10.01 6.49
C HIS A 77 6.80 10.40 6.11
N GLY A 78 6.24 9.73 5.11
CA GLY A 78 4.86 9.95 4.68
C GLY A 78 4.30 8.69 4.04
N TYR A 79 2.99 8.52 4.08
CA TYR A 79 2.32 7.41 3.42
C TYR A 79 0.94 7.83 2.92
N ALA A 80 0.49 7.22 1.83
CA ALA A 80 -0.83 7.55 1.30
C ALA A 80 -1.45 6.40 0.57
N VAL A 81 -2.76 6.24 0.77
CA VAL A 81 -3.63 5.38 -0.04
C VAL A 81 -4.33 6.25 -1.07
N ALA A 82 -4.35 5.81 -2.33
CA ALA A 82 -5.12 6.48 -3.38
C ALA A 82 -5.56 5.49 -4.47
N PRO A 83 -6.64 5.78 -5.23
CA PRO A 83 -7.06 4.91 -6.33
C PRO A 83 -6.03 4.71 -7.46
N ARG A 84 -5.05 5.62 -7.59
CA ARG A 84 -3.99 5.57 -8.60
C ARG A 84 -2.62 5.69 -7.96
N LEU A 85 -1.65 4.93 -8.47
CA LEU A 85 -0.29 4.87 -7.93
C LEU A 85 0.39 6.25 -7.87
N ALA A 86 0.33 7.01 -8.97
CA ALA A 86 0.97 8.32 -9.04
C ALA A 86 0.44 9.28 -7.97
N ARG A 87 -0.87 9.21 -7.65
CA ARG A 87 -1.46 10.02 -6.58
C ARG A 87 -0.97 9.57 -5.20
N ALA A 88 -0.94 8.27 -4.95
CA ALA A 88 -0.41 7.71 -3.70
C ALA A 88 1.05 8.15 -3.48
N GLN A 89 1.90 8.01 -4.50
CA GLN A 89 3.31 8.41 -4.42
C GLN A 89 3.47 9.91 -4.17
N ASN A 90 2.77 10.76 -4.93
CA ASN A 90 2.87 12.20 -4.76
C ASN A 90 2.39 12.65 -3.38
N THR A 91 1.27 12.11 -2.88
CA THR A 91 0.79 12.44 -1.53
C THR A 91 1.76 11.95 -0.45
N ALA A 92 2.34 10.75 -0.59
CA ALA A 92 3.33 10.26 0.37
C ALA A 92 4.59 11.14 0.41
N LEU A 93 5.09 11.59 -0.75
CA LEU A 93 6.21 12.53 -0.83
C LEU A 93 5.86 13.88 -0.22
N GLN A 94 4.69 14.43 -0.53
CA GLN A 94 4.21 15.69 0.04
C GLN A 94 4.14 15.64 1.57
N GLN A 95 3.64 14.53 2.13
CA GLN A 95 3.66 14.34 3.58
C GLN A 95 5.08 14.28 4.14
N CYS A 96 5.98 13.51 3.52
CA CYS A 96 7.37 13.43 3.97
C CYS A 96 8.05 14.82 4.00
N TYR A 97 7.91 15.60 2.93
CA TYR A 97 8.43 16.97 2.90
C TYR A 97 7.72 17.88 3.91
N GLY A 98 6.40 17.76 4.06
CA GLY A 98 5.60 18.50 5.04
C GLY A 98 5.95 18.18 6.50
N HIS A 99 6.46 16.99 6.77
CA HIS A 99 6.99 16.58 8.08
C HIS A 99 8.46 16.98 8.29
N GLY A 100 9.03 17.82 7.41
CA GLY A 100 10.39 18.36 7.56
C GLY A 100 11.49 17.59 6.85
N GLY A 101 11.14 16.57 6.05
CA GLY A 101 12.11 15.82 5.24
C GLY A 101 12.72 16.70 4.15
N LYS A 102 13.98 16.43 3.79
CA LYS A 102 14.75 17.21 2.81
C LYS A 102 15.16 16.39 1.60
N THR A 103 15.21 15.06 1.72
CA THR A 103 15.56 14.16 0.62
C THR A 103 14.55 13.01 0.55
N CYS A 104 13.27 13.36 0.42
CA CYS A 104 12.19 12.37 0.44
C CYS A 104 12.16 11.55 -0.86
N VAL A 105 12.12 10.22 -0.70
CA VAL A 105 12.04 9.22 -1.78
C VAL A 105 10.95 8.21 -1.49
N ILE A 106 10.35 7.62 -2.53
CA ILE A 106 9.44 6.48 -2.38
C ILE A 106 10.25 5.23 -2.04
N ARG A 107 10.02 4.68 -0.85
CA ARG A 107 10.68 3.46 -0.39
C ARG A 107 9.89 2.20 -0.69
N ALA A 108 8.57 2.32 -0.75
CA ALA A 108 7.70 1.22 -1.15
C ALA A 108 6.40 1.72 -1.76
N PHE A 109 5.85 0.92 -2.67
CA PHE A 109 4.51 1.09 -3.19
C PHE A 109 3.97 -0.24 -3.70
N ALA A 110 2.65 -0.36 -3.78
CA ALA A 110 1.98 -1.31 -4.66
C ALA A 110 0.50 -0.97 -4.82
N CYS A 111 -0.19 -1.76 -5.65
CA CYS A 111 -1.58 -1.59 -5.99
C CYS A 111 -2.34 -2.89 -5.81
N ASP A 112 -3.55 -2.74 -5.33
CA ASP A 112 -4.54 -3.79 -5.10
C ASP A 112 -5.72 -3.70 -6.11
N ALA A 113 -5.45 -3.05 -7.23
CA ALA A 113 -6.37 -2.91 -8.34
C ALA A 113 -5.61 -3.27 -9.62
N LYS A 114 -6.30 -3.91 -10.57
CA LYS A 114 -5.80 -3.98 -11.95
C LYS A 114 -5.73 -2.54 -12.47
N ASN A 115 -4.51 -2.04 -12.62
CA ASN A 115 -4.21 -0.66 -12.99
C ASN A 115 -3.60 -0.61 -14.38
#